data_AF-A0A7C1JYP7-F1
#
_entry.id   AF-A0A7C1JYP7-F1
#
_cell.length_a   1.000
_cell.length_b   1.000
_cell.length_c   1.000
_cell.angle_alpha   90.00
_cell.angle_beta   90.00
_cell.angle_gamma   90.00
#
_symmetry.space_group_name_H-M   'P 1'
#
loop_
_entity.id
_entity.type
_entity.pdbx_description
1 polymer ?
#
loop_
_entity_poly.entity_id
_entity_poly.type
_entity_poly.pdbx_seq_one_letter_code
_entity_poly.pdbx_strand_id
1 'polypeptide(L)'
;MANQYIARWGWGRPIFGWAAALSALLAPLTVQAAPLAQEAAASPALGPLLLALFAIAFAIERMVELVWNYLEWILLNTGRLHAADIKSSGYVKFKSGTSVLLGAIVGVGFASLFSLHFFAALQPLALGFIGPLPANWDVVLSGIIAGVLAKPIHDIIGVFAGLKNFLDGAAVHQREAAGAAMADGVLKLAQSDAQSMIEVPGVGPTRLPEVYETEESTSSKEADSSPTDRYIEILHNRTSM
;
A
#
# COMPACT_ATOMS: atom_id res chain seq x y z
N MET A 1 22.13 35.52 -31.03
CA MET A 1 21.61 35.03 -32.32
C MET A 1 21.03 33.64 -32.04
N ALA A 2 19.72 33.52 -31.82
CA ALA A 2 18.71 33.13 -32.81
C ALA A 2 18.99 31.70 -33.36
N ASN A 3 18.06 30.74 -33.40
CA ASN A 3 16.63 30.74 -33.12
C ASN A 3 16.14 29.27 -32.97
N GLN A 4 15.26 29.10 -31.99
CA GLN A 4 14.17 28.15 -31.81
C GLN A 4 13.80 27.20 -32.98
N TYR A 5 13.81 25.88 -32.72
CA TYR A 5 12.91 24.89 -33.33
C TYR A 5 12.48 23.87 -32.27
N ILE A 6 11.61 24.30 -31.35
CA ILE A 6 10.78 23.36 -30.58
C ILE A 6 9.41 23.44 -31.21
N ALA A 7 9.06 22.37 -31.94
CA ALA A 7 7.74 22.18 -32.52
C ALA A 7 6.70 22.31 -31.41
N ARG A 8 5.98 23.43 -31.40
CA ARG A 8 4.75 23.62 -30.62
C ARG A 8 3.71 22.67 -31.21
N TRP A 9 3.68 21.43 -30.73
CA TRP A 9 2.56 20.54 -30.95
C TRP A 9 1.40 21.07 -30.09
N GLY A 10 0.54 21.87 -30.72
CA GLY A 10 -0.60 22.49 -30.09
C GLY A 10 -1.62 21.45 -29.66
N TRP A 11 -1.56 21.01 -28.40
CA TRP A 11 -2.69 20.39 -27.71
C TRP A 11 -3.56 21.48 -27.09
N GLY A 12 -4.02 22.39 -27.95
CA GLY A 12 -5.04 23.36 -27.62
C GLY A 12 -6.41 22.69 -27.68
N ARG A 13 -6.82 22.06 -26.57
CA ARG A 13 -8.21 21.67 -26.22
C ARG A 13 -8.87 20.67 -27.20
N PRO A 14 -9.25 19.47 -26.72
CA PRO A 14 -10.57 19.40 -26.08
C PRO A 14 -10.60 18.38 -24.92
N ILE A 15 -10.08 18.75 -23.74
CA ILE A 15 -10.28 17.93 -22.53
C ILE A 15 -11.75 17.98 -22.06
N PHE A 16 -12.50 19.02 -22.48
CA PHE A 16 -13.96 19.08 -22.30
C PHE A 16 -14.75 18.17 -23.26
N GLY A 17 -14.14 17.66 -24.33
CA GLY A 17 -14.77 16.71 -25.24
C GLY A 17 -14.86 15.31 -24.65
N TRP A 18 -13.90 14.91 -23.81
CA TRP A 18 -13.88 13.58 -23.21
C TRP A 18 -14.84 13.43 -22.03
N ALA A 19 -15.07 14.47 -21.23
CA ALA A 19 -16.11 14.43 -20.19
C ALA A 19 -17.52 14.34 -20.80
N ALA A 20 -17.77 15.08 -21.89
CA ALA A 20 -19.02 14.97 -22.65
C ALA A 20 -19.14 13.63 -23.40
N ALA A 21 -18.03 13.08 -23.91
CA ALA A 21 -18.02 11.76 -24.55
C ALA A 21 -18.20 10.61 -23.53
N LEU A 22 -17.69 10.74 -22.30
CA LEU A 22 -17.94 9.77 -21.23
C LEU A 22 -19.39 9.83 -20.74
N SER A 23 -19.97 11.04 -20.62
CA SER A 23 -21.40 11.22 -20.32
C SER A 23 -22.31 10.80 -21.47
N ALA A 24 -21.85 10.85 -22.73
CA ALA A 24 -22.57 10.33 -23.89
C ALA A 24 -22.41 8.81 -24.06
N LEU A 25 -21.30 8.21 -23.61
CA LEU A 25 -21.14 6.75 -23.49
C LEU A 25 -21.93 6.17 -22.30
N LEU A 26 -22.27 7.00 -21.31
CA LEU A 26 -23.10 6.66 -20.14
C LEU A 26 -24.54 7.17 -20.27
N ALA A 27 -24.92 7.70 -21.44
CA ALA A 27 -26.32 8.00 -21.73
C ALA A 27 -27.11 6.68 -21.74
N PRO A 28 -28.30 6.64 -21.12
CA PRO A 28 -29.06 5.42 -20.99
C PRO A 28 -29.55 4.99 -22.38
N LEU A 29 -28.89 3.99 -22.95
CA LEU A 29 -29.51 3.22 -24.02
C LEU A 29 -30.63 2.40 -23.39
N THR A 30 -31.84 2.72 -23.86
CA THR A 30 -33.12 2.04 -23.67
C THR A 30 -33.93 2.41 -22.42
N VAL A 31 -34.70 3.49 -22.58
CA VAL A 31 -36.16 3.39 -22.40
C VAL A 31 -36.64 2.20 -23.25
N GLN A 32 -36.75 1.02 -22.64
CA GLN A 32 -37.57 -0.07 -23.17
C GLN A 32 -38.73 -0.26 -22.20
N ALA A 33 -39.92 0.16 -22.62
CA ALA A 33 -41.14 -0.15 -21.92
C ALA A 33 -41.47 -1.65 -22.10
N ALA A 34 -41.68 -2.32 -20.96
CA ALA A 34 -42.65 -3.40 -20.71
C ALA A 34 -42.34 -4.82 -21.27
N PRO A 35 -43.00 -5.89 -20.77
CA PRO A 35 -43.55 -6.14 -19.42
C PRO A 35 -43.27 -7.61 -18.93
N LEU A 36 -43.74 -7.98 -17.73
CA LEU A 36 -44.07 -9.37 -17.34
C LEU A 36 -42.92 -10.42 -17.30
N ALA A 37 -41.95 -10.26 -16.40
CA ALA A 37 -41.11 -11.38 -15.96
C ALA A 37 -40.83 -11.37 -14.45
N GLN A 38 -41.65 -10.65 -13.68
CA GLN A 38 -41.51 -10.53 -12.23
C GLN A 38 -42.65 -11.27 -11.51
N GLU A 39 -42.91 -12.49 -11.96
CA GLU A 39 -43.67 -13.47 -11.19
C GLU A 39 -42.71 -14.64 -10.92
N ALA A 40 -42.42 -14.86 -9.63
CA ALA A 40 -41.63 -15.96 -9.08
C ALA A 40 -40.08 -15.90 -9.13
N ALA A 41 -39.46 -14.72 -9.21
CA ALA A 41 -38.05 -14.61 -8.84
C ALA A 41 -37.93 -14.67 -7.30
N ALA A 42 -37.40 -15.77 -6.78
CA ALA A 42 -37.01 -15.88 -5.37
C ALA A 42 -36.25 -14.62 -4.93
N SER A 43 -36.58 -14.06 -3.76
CA SER A 43 -35.91 -12.88 -3.23
C SER A 43 -34.40 -13.04 -3.38
N PRO A 44 -33.69 -12.09 -4.04
CA PRO A 44 -32.27 -12.22 -4.29
C PRO A 44 -31.55 -12.49 -2.97
N ALA A 45 -30.73 -13.54 -2.94
CA ALA A 45 -30.02 -13.93 -1.73
C ALA A 45 -29.12 -12.78 -1.26
N LEU A 46 -29.33 -12.34 -0.02
CA LEU A 46 -28.67 -11.18 0.57
C LEU A 46 -27.15 -11.34 0.61
N GLY A 47 -26.65 -12.56 0.87
CA GLY A 47 -25.21 -12.85 0.95
C GLY A 47 -24.44 -12.52 -0.34
N PRO A 48 -24.78 -13.13 -1.49
CA PRO A 48 -24.18 -12.78 -2.78
C PRO A 48 -24.27 -11.29 -3.12
N LEU A 49 -25.38 -10.63 -2.76
CA LEU A 49 -25.57 -9.20 -3.02
C LEU A 49 -24.64 -8.33 -2.17
N LEU A 50 -24.46 -8.64 -0.88
CA LEU A 50 -23.47 -7.97 -0.03
C LEU A 50 -22.06 -8.17 -0.57
N LEU A 51 -21.72 -9.39 -0.99
CA LEU A 51 -20.42 -9.67 -1.58
C LEU A 51 -20.19 -8.85 -2.86
N ALA A 52 -21.21 -8.75 -3.73
CA ALA A 52 -21.17 -7.91 -4.91
C ALA A 52 -21.00 -6.42 -4.56
N LEU A 53 -21.73 -5.92 -3.54
CA LEU A 53 -21.60 -4.55 -3.05
C LEU A 53 -20.19 -4.25 -2.54
N PHE A 54 -19.59 -5.14 -1.76
CA PHE A 54 -18.22 -4.98 -1.27
C PHE A 54 -17.19 -5.06 -2.40
N ALA A 55 -17.37 -5.99 -3.35
CA ALA A 55 -16.49 -6.12 -4.51
C ALA A 55 -16.53 -4.86 -5.37
N ILE A 56 -17.72 -4.30 -5.60
CA ILE A 56 -17.91 -3.04 -6.32
C ILE A 56 -17.29 -1.88 -5.55
N ALA A 57 -17.53 -1.77 -4.25
CA ALA A 57 -16.94 -0.73 -3.43
C ALA A 57 -15.40 -0.77 -3.45
N PHE A 58 -14.81 -1.97 -3.43
CA PHE A 58 -13.37 -2.17 -3.61
C PHE A 58 -12.89 -1.77 -5.01
N ALA A 59 -13.61 -2.16 -6.06
CA ALA A 59 -13.27 -1.78 -7.44
C ALA A 59 -13.34 -0.26 -7.64
N ILE A 60 -14.37 0.40 -7.10
CA ILE A 60 -14.53 1.86 -7.11
C ILE A 60 -13.36 2.52 -6.41
N GLU A 61 -12.99 2.04 -5.22
CA GLU A 61 -11.83 2.55 -4.51
C GLU A 61 -10.58 2.47 -5.40
N ARG A 62 -10.29 1.29 -5.97
CA ARG A 62 -9.07 1.09 -6.76
C ARG A 62 -9.04 2.01 -7.98
N MET A 63 -10.18 2.23 -8.60
CA MET A 63 -10.31 3.12 -9.75
C MET A 63 -10.13 4.59 -9.36
N VAL A 64 -10.74 5.05 -8.26
CA VAL A 64 -10.62 6.43 -7.79
C VAL A 64 -9.19 6.74 -7.36
N GLU A 65 -8.54 5.81 -6.65
CA GLU A 65 -7.14 5.94 -6.24
C GLU A 65 -6.22 6.01 -7.46
N LEU A 66 -6.45 5.15 -8.48
CA LEU A 66 -5.70 5.18 -9.74
C LEU A 66 -5.83 6.54 -10.44
N VAL A 67 -7.05 7.08 -10.52
CA VAL A 67 -7.30 8.40 -11.12
C VAL A 67 -6.50 9.48 -10.39
N TRP A 68 -6.53 9.49 -9.06
CA TRP A 68 -5.76 10.46 -8.29
C TRP A 68 -4.25 10.30 -8.46
N ASN A 69 -3.74 9.08 -8.45
CA ASN A 69 -2.31 8.82 -8.65
C ASN A 69 -1.83 9.34 -10.01
N TYR A 70 -2.62 9.14 -11.08
CA TYR A 70 -2.30 9.71 -12.39
C TYR A 70 -2.39 11.23 -12.41
N LEU A 71 -3.43 11.82 -11.79
CA LEU A 71 -3.57 13.28 -11.72
C LEU A 71 -2.39 13.90 -10.96
N GLU A 72 -2.05 13.39 -9.78
CA GLU A 72 -0.92 13.85 -8.98
C GLU A 72 0.40 13.72 -9.74
N TRP A 73 0.62 12.57 -10.39
CA TRP A 73 1.80 12.35 -11.22
C TRP A 73 1.92 13.39 -12.35
N ILE A 74 0.84 13.66 -13.08
CA ILE A 74 0.82 14.68 -14.15
C ILE A 74 1.10 16.07 -13.57
N LEU A 75 0.49 16.43 -12.45
CA LEU A 75 0.63 17.76 -11.84
C LEU A 75 2.04 18.00 -11.29
N LEU A 76 2.67 16.96 -10.72
CA LEU A 76 4.07 16.98 -10.31
C LEU A 76 5.02 17.07 -11.51
N ASN A 77 4.80 16.24 -12.53
CA ASN A 77 5.66 16.20 -13.71
C ASN A 77 5.60 17.48 -14.54
N THR A 78 4.48 18.20 -14.52
CA THR A 78 4.32 19.49 -15.19
C THR A 78 4.85 20.67 -14.37
N GLY A 79 5.36 20.44 -13.15
CA GLY A 79 5.87 21.48 -12.25
C GLY A 79 4.79 22.44 -11.74
N ARG A 80 3.51 22.10 -11.91
CA ARG A 80 2.39 22.95 -11.49
C ARG A 80 2.08 22.83 -10.00
N LEU A 81 2.46 21.70 -9.38
CA LEU A 81 2.39 21.48 -7.94
C LEU A 81 3.74 21.02 -7.41
N HIS A 82 4.06 21.43 -6.19
CA HIS A 82 5.19 20.89 -5.44
C HIS A 82 4.70 19.75 -4.52
N ALA A 83 5.63 18.88 -4.10
CA ALA A 83 5.31 17.78 -3.19
C ALA A 83 4.68 18.23 -1.86
N ALA A 84 4.98 19.46 -1.42
CA ALA A 84 4.37 20.05 -0.23
C ALA A 84 2.87 20.35 -0.39
N ASP A 85 2.45 20.74 -1.61
CA ASP A 85 1.06 21.14 -1.89
C ASP A 85 0.11 19.93 -1.79
N ILE A 86 0.58 18.75 -2.21
CA ILE A 86 -0.16 17.48 -2.16
C ILE A 86 -0.36 17.00 -0.71
N LYS A 87 0.52 17.41 0.20
CA LYS A 87 0.40 17.12 1.64
C LYS A 87 -0.40 18.17 2.40
N SER A 88 -0.83 19.24 1.73
CA SER A 88 -1.60 20.30 2.38
C SER A 88 -2.97 19.79 2.85
N SER A 89 -3.42 20.26 4.01
CA SER A 89 -4.71 19.85 4.58
C SER A 89 -5.90 20.20 3.68
N GLY A 90 -5.81 21.32 2.95
CA GLY A 90 -6.82 21.72 1.96
C GLY A 90 -6.92 20.73 0.80
N TYR A 91 -5.77 20.33 0.23
CA TYR A 91 -5.73 19.35 -0.85
C TYR A 91 -6.27 17.98 -0.40
N VAL A 92 -5.81 17.46 0.75
CA VAL A 92 -6.26 16.16 1.25
C VAL A 92 -7.76 16.13 1.51
N LYS A 93 -8.33 17.21 2.09
CA LYS A 93 -9.78 17.32 2.29
C LYS A 93 -10.54 17.40 0.97
N PHE A 94 -10.03 18.15 0.00
CA PHE A 94 -10.60 18.23 -1.34
C PHE A 94 -10.60 16.86 -2.03
N LYS A 95 -9.42 16.21 -2.13
CA LYS A 95 -9.27 14.85 -2.68
C LYS A 95 -10.24 13.89 -2.02
N SER A 96 -10.30 13.88 -0.68
CA SER A 96 -11.20 12.99 0.06
C SER A 96 -12.68 13.26 -0.22
N GLY A 97 -13.12 14.53 -0.21
CA GLY A 97 -14.50 14.89 -0.48
C GLY A 97 -14.93 14.59 -1.91
N THR A 98 -14.08 14.94 -2.88
CA THR A 98 -14.31 14.65 -4.30
C THR A 98 -14.27 13.16 -4.58
N SER A 99 -13.43 12.37 -3.91
CA SER A 99 -13.42 10.90 -4.02
C SER A 99 -14.73 10.27 -3.60
N VAL A 100 -15.36 10.75 -2.52
CA VAL A 100 -16.67 10.22 -2.07
C VAL A 100 -17.74 10.51 -3.11
N LEU A 101 -17.78 11.73 -3.65
CA LEU A 101 -18.74 12.11 -4.69
C LEU A 101 -18.53 11.30 -5.98
N LEU A 102 -17.28 11.18 -6.43
CA LEU A 102 -16.91 10.39 -7.61
C LEU A 102 -17.27 8.92 -7.40
N GLY A 103 -16.97 8.38 -6.22
CA GLY A 103 -17.33 7.02 -5.83
C GLY A 103 -18.84 6.78 -5.89
N ALA A 104 -19.65 7.71 -5.36
CA ALA A 104 -21.11 7.61 -5.43
C ALA A 104 -21.63 7.61 -6.88
N ILE A 105 -21.12 8.49 -7.75
CA ILE A 105 -21.52 8.55 -9.17
C ILE A 105 -21.16 7.24 -9.89
N VAL A 106 -19.92 6.78 -9.72
CA VAL A 106 -19.45 5.52 -10.31
C VAL A 106 -20.26 4.34 -9.76
N GLY A 107 -20.55 4.35 -8.47
CA GLY A 107 -21.35 3.33 -7.80
C GLY A 107 -22.76 3.21 -8.37
N VAL A 108 -23.43 4.32 -8.68
CA VAL A 108 -24.71 4.32 -9.41
C VAL A 108 -24.56 3.67 -10.79
N GLY A 109 -23.47 3.95 -11.51
CA GLY A 109 -23.16 3.31 -12.78
C GLY A 109 -23.03 1.78 -12.66
N PHE A 110 -22.28 1.30 -11.67
CA PHE A 110 -22.15 -0.14 -11.39
C PHE A 110 -23.47 -0.77 -10.97
N ALA A 111 -24.23 -0.13 -10.07
CA ALA A 111 -25.52 -0.65 -9.64
C ALA A 111 -26.52 -0.73 -10.79
N SER A 112 -26.50 0.23 -11.71
CA SER A 112 -27.31 0.19 -12.92
C SER A 112 -26.86 -0.90 -13.89
N LEU A 113 -25.56 -1.13 -14.05
CA LEU A 113 -25.02 -2.16 -14.93
C LEU A 113 -25.37 -3.57 -14.46
N PHE A 114 -25.36 -3.79 -13.13
CA PHE A 114 -25.62 -5.08 -12.51
C PHE A 114 -27.05 -5.22 -11.96
N SER A 115 -27.91 -4.22 -12.17
CA SER A 115 -29.29 -4.19 -11.66
C SER A 115 -29.37 -4.54 -10.16
N LEU A 116 -28.56 -3.84 -9.35
CA LEU A 116 -28.50 -4.10 -7.90
C LEU A 116 -29.72 -3.53 -7.19
N HIS A 117 -30.47 -4.39 -6.49
CA HIS A 117 -31.66 -4.02 -5.73
C HIS A 117 -31.46 -4.38 -4.26
N PHE A 118 -30.63 -3.60 -3.56
CA PHE A 118 -30.25 -3.85 -2.16
C PHE A 118 -31.44 -3.75 -1.22
N PHE A 119 -32.29 -2.75 -1.38
CA PHE A 119 -33.42 -2.53 -0.49
C PHE A 119 -34.51 -3.58 -0.70
N ALA A 120 -34.74 -4.02 -1.94
CA ALA A 120 -35.62 -5.16 -2.22
C ALA A 120 -35.12 -6.44 -1.53
N ALA A 121 -33.81 -6.68 -1.51
CA ALA A 121 -33.22 -7.83 -0.82
C ALA A 121 -33.30 -7.72 0.72
N LEU A 122 -33.33 -6.49 1.27
CA LEU A 122 -33.51 -6.24 2.70
C LEU A 122 -34.97 -6.33 3.15
N GLN A 123 -35.94 -6.17 2.25
CA GLN A 123 -37.36 -6.13 2.59
C GLN A 123 -37.85 -7.31 3.45
N PRO A 124 -37.44 -8.58 3.20
CA PRO A 124 -37.82 -9.70 4.06
C PRO A 124 -37.29 -9.58 5.50
N LEU A 125 -36.13 -8.94 5.67
CA LEU A 125 -35.47 -8.77 6.97
C LEU A 125 -35.98 -7.53 7.71
N ALA A 126 -36.45 -6.52 6.97
CA ALA A 126 -36.94 -5.27 7.51
C ALA A 126 -38.35 -5.36 8.12
N LEU A 127 -39.04 -6.50 8.03
CA LEU A 127 -40.37 -6.74 8.63
C LEU A 127 -41.39 -5.61 8.34
N GLY A 128 -41.30 -4.96 7.18
CA GLY A 128 -42.17 -3.85 6.78
C GLY A 128 -41.75 -2.44 7.24
N PHE A 129 -40.61 -2.27 7.94
CA PHE A 129 -40.06 -0.95 8.26
C PHE A 129 -39.60 -0.17 7.03
N ILE A 130 -39.18 -0.88 5.98
CA ILE A 130 -38.80 -0.29 4.70
C ILE A 130 -39.96 -0.57 3.75
N GLY A 131 -40.70 0.49 3.38
CA GLY A 131 -41.75 0.40 2.37
C GLY A 131 -41.18 0.02 0.99
N PRO A 132 -42.01 -0.45 0.05
CA PRO A 132 -41.55 -0.81 -1.28
C PRO A 132 -40.98 0.42 -1.99
N LEU A 133 -39.66 0.42 -2.19
CA LEU A 133 -38.95 1.42 -2.98
C LEU A 133 -39.18 1.13 -4.46
N PRO A 134 -39.49 2.14 -5.29
CA PRO A 134 -39.48 1.96 -6.75
C PRO A 134 -38.12 1.41 -7.21
N ALA A 135 -38.13 0.47 -8.15
CA ALA A 135 -36.92 -0.27 -8.56
C ALA A 135 -35.78 0.65 -9.02
N ASN A 136 -36.10 1.72 -9.75
CA ASN A 136 -35.12 2.73 -10.18
C ASN A 136 -34.46 3.45 -8.99
N TRP A 137 -35.21 3.71 -7.91
CA TRP A 137 -34.67 4.32 -6.70
C TRP A 137 -33.82 3.34 -5.89
N ASP A 138 -34.22 2.07 -5.84
CA ASP A 138 -33.41 1.04 -5.19
C ASP A 138 -32.03 0.91 -5.86
N VAL A 139 -31.98 0.86 -7.20
CA VAL A 139 -30.73 0.82 -7.96
C VAL A 139 -29.83 2.02 -7.66
N VAL A 140 -30.39 3.23 -7.69
CA VAL A 140 -29.63 4.46 -7.42
C VAL A 140 -29.10 4.46 -5.98
N LEU A 141 -29.93 4.13 -4.98
CA LEU A 141 -29.51 4.12 -3.59
C LEU A 141 -28.48 3.01 -3.31
N SER A 142 -28.66 1.83 -3.90
CA SER A 142 -27.71 0.72 -3.84
C SER A 142 -26.34 1.15 -4.38
N GLY A 143 -26.33 1.86 -5.50
CA GLY A 143 -25.10 2.39 -6.09
C GLY A 143 -24.43 3.47 -5.27
N ILE A 144 -25.20 4.40 -4.69
CA ILE A 144 -24.67 5.40 -3.75
C ILE A 144 -24.02 4.71 -2.54
N ILE A 145 -24.69 3.70 -1.96
CA ILE A 145 -24.16 2.93 -0.84
C ILE A 145 -22.83 2.26 -1.23
N ALA A 146 -22.79 1.57 -2.36
CA ALA A 146 -21.57 0.93 -2.86
C ALA A 146 -20.42 1.95 -3.05
N GLY A 147 -20.74 3.10 -3.63
CA GLY A 147 -19.78 4.17 -3.88
C GLY A 147 -19.23 4.83 -2.61
N VAL A 148 -20.09 5.07 -1.61
CA VAL A 148 -19.68 5.62 -0.31
C VAL A 148 -18.86 4.61 0.49
N LEU A 149 -19.17 3.31 0.38
CA LEU A 149 -18.40 2.22 1.01
C LEU A 149 -16.96 2.13 0.53
N ALA A 150 -16.63 2.72 -0.63
CA ALA A 150 -15.24 2.79 -1.11
C ALA A 150 -14.31 3.51 -0.12
N LYS A 151 -14.79 4.50 0.64
CA LYS A 151 -13.96 5.24 1.60
C LYS A 151 -13.56 4.42 2.83
N PRO A 152 -14.48 3.76 3.55
CA PRO A 152 -14.09 2.80 4.59
C PRO A 152 -13.14 1.70 4.09
N ILE A 153 -13.33 1.21 2.86
CA ILE A 153 -12.41 0.24 2.26
C ILE A 153 -11.01 0.86 2.06
N HIS A 154 -10.92 2.09 1.57
CA HIS A 154 -9.66 2.82 1.45
C HIS A 154 -8.93 2.92 2.80
N ASP A 155 -9.66 3.32 3.86
CA ASP A 155 -9.10 3.47 5.20
C ASP A 155 -8.57 2.13 5.73
N ILE A 156 -9.30 1.03 5.51
CA ILE A 156 -8.85 -0.33 5.87
C ILE A 156 -7.56 -0.71 5.14
N ILE A 157 -7.48 -0.44 3.84
CA ILE A 157 -6.26 -0.69 3.05
C ILE A 157 -5.11 0.15 3.59
N GLY A 158 -5.36 1.40 3.96
CA GLY A 158 -4.39 2.28 4.62
C GLY A 158 -3.87 1.71 5.94
N VAL A 159 -4.74 1.12 6.77
CA VAL A 159 -4.35 0.45 8.02
C VAL A 159 -3.46 -0.76 7.75
N PHE A 160 -3.82 -1.62 6.79
CA PHE A 160 -2.99 -2.77 6.41
C PHE A 160 -1.63 -2.36 5.86
N ALA A 161 -1.58 -1.32 5.04
CA ALA A 161 -0.33 -0.76 4.53
C ALA A 161 0.52 -0.17 5.67
N GLY A 162 -0.10 0.54 6.61
CA GLY A 162 0.56 1.08 7.80
C GLY A 162 1.15 -0.03 8.68
N LEU A 163 0.40 -1.10 8.91
CA LEU A 163 0.88 -2.27 9.64
C LEU A 163 2.08 -2.95 8.93
N LYS A 164 2.00 -3.13 7.61
CA LYS A 164 3.13 -3.67 6.83
C LYS A 164 4.38 -2.82 7.00
N ASN A 165 4.27 -1.50 6.83
CA ASN A 165 5.40 -0.58 6.94
C ASN A 165 6.00 -0.57 8.36
N PHE A 166 5.15 -0.69 9.38
CA PHE A 166 5.60 -0.84 10.76
C PHE A 166 6.42 -2.13 10.97
N LEU A 167 5.93 -3.26 10.44
CA LEU A 167 6.65 -4.53 10.52
C LEU A 167 7.98 -4.49 9.76
N ASP A 168 8.01 -3.89 8.57
CA ASP A 168 9.23 -3.70 7.80
C ASP A 168 10.25 -2.83 8.55
N GLY A 169 9.79 -1.71 9.15
CA GLY A 169 10.63 -0.84 9.97
C GLY A 169 11.15 -1.50 11.24
N ALA A 170 10.31 -2.28 11.93
CA ALA A 170 10.72 -3.05 13.11
C ALA A 170 11.76 -4.12 12.77
N ALA A 171 11.61 -4.81 11.64
CA ALA A 171 12.58 -5.79 11.17
C ALA A 171 13.94 -5.15 10.85
N VAL A 172 13.95 -3.96 10.24
CA VAL A 172 15.18 -3.20 10.00
C VAL A 172 15.80 -2.75 11.32
N HIS A 173 15.02 -2.21 12.25
CA HIS A 173 15.54 -1.74 13.53
C HIS A 173 16.14 -2.88 14.37
N GLN A 174 15.55 -4.08 14.33
CA GLN A 174 16.12 -5.27 14.97
C GLN A 174 17.47 -5.68 14.34
N ARG A 175 17.61 -5.55 13.01
CA ARG A 175 18.89 -5.81 12.32
C ARG A 175 19.95 -4.76 12.66
N GLU A 176 19.55 -3.49 12.75
CA GLU A 176 20.45 -2.41 13.16
C GLU A 176 20.91 -2.58 14.62
N ALA A 177 20.00 -2.91 15.53
CA ALA A 177 20.33 -3.17 16.93
C ALA A 177 21.23 -4.40 17.10
N ALA A 178 20.96 -5.49 16.37
CA ALA A 178 21.82 -6.67 16.35
C ALA A 178 23.21 -6.35 15.77
N GLY A 179 23.27 -5.58 14.68
CA GLY A 179 24.53 -5.12 14.08
C GLY A 179 25.34 -4.22 15.02
N ALA A 180 24.68 -3.30 15.72
CA ALA A 180 25.31 -2.44 16.73
C ALA A 180 25.87 -3.25 17.90
N ALA A 181 25.13 -4.26 18.38
CA ALA A 181 25.60 -5.16 19.43
C ALA A 181 26.80 -6.02 18.98
N MET A 182 26.82 -6.49 17.73
CA MET A 182 27.97 -7.21 17.16
C MET A 182 29.20 -6.29 17.04
N ALA A 183 29.03 -5.06 16.57
CA ALA A 183 30.13 -4.10 16.44
C ALA A 183 30.73 -3.74 17.81
N ASP A 184 29.89 -3.53 18.84
CA ASP A 184 30.33 -3.31 20.22
C ASP A 184 31.07 -4.54 20.78
N GLY A 185 30.59 -5.75 20.47
CA GLY A 185 31.27 -7.01 20.81
C GLY A 185 32.67 -7.12 20.20
N VAL A 186 32.80 -6.85 18.90
CA VAL A 186 34.10 -6.84 18.19
C VAL A 186 35.03 -5.78 18.78
N LEU A 187 34.52 -4.58 19.10
CA LEU A 187 35.32 -3.51 19.67
C LEU A 187 35.84 -3.86 21.07
N LYS A 188 35.01 -4.49 21.91
CA LYS A 188 35.43 -5.00 23.23
C LYS A 188 36.48 -6.11 23.13
N LEU A 189 36.33 -7.02 22.16
CA LEU A 189 37.33 -8.06 21.88
C LEU A 189 38.66 -7.45 21.43
N ALA A 190 38.64 -6.48 20.52
CA ALA A 190 39.84 -5.79 20.06
C ALA A 190 40.54 -5.02 21.20
N GLN A 191 39.76 -4.37 22.08
CA GLN A 191 40.31 -3.71 23.27
C GLN A 191 40.91 -4.72 24.26
N SER A 192 40.27 -5.87 24.44
CA SER A 192 40.80 -6.95 25.27
C SER A 192 42.09 -7.55 24.71
N ASP A 193 42.16 -7.79 23.39
CA ASP A 193 43.36 -8.32 22.72
C ASP A 193 44.53 -7.34 22.87
N ALA A 194 44.27 -6.04 22.63
CA ALA A 194 45.25 -4.98 22.81
C ALA A 194 45.75 -4.84 24.26
N GLN A 195 44.88 -5.09 25.26
CA GLN A 195 45.27 -5.10 26.68
C GLN A 195 46.01 -6.39 27.10
N SER A 196 45.87 -7.48 26.35
CA SER A 196 46.55 -8.76 26.60
C SER A 196 47.97 -8.85 25.99
N MET A 197 48.34 -7.87 25.16
CA MET A 197 49.66 -7.75 24.56
C MET A 197 50.61 -7.00 25.49
N ILE A 198 51.73 -7.62 25.84
CA ILE A 198 52.80 -6.99 26.62
C ILE A 198 53.94 -6.60 25.68
N GLU A 199 54.48 -5.39 25.85
CA GLU A 199 55.70 -4.98 25.16
C GLU A 199 56.92 -5.69 25.79
N VAL A 200 57.51 -6.61 25.04
CA VAL A 200 58.76 -7.28 25.42
C VAL A 200 59.93 -6.51 24.80
N PRO A 201 60.85 -5.94 25.60
CA PRO A 201 62.00 -5.20 25.09
C PRO A 201 62.83 -6.03 24.08
N GLY A 202 63.00 -5.51 22.86
CA GLY A 202 63.79 -6.13 21.79
C GLY A 202 63.05 -7.10 20.87
N VAL A 203 61.81 -7.52 21.21
CA VAL A 203 61.01 -8.46 20.39
C VAL A 203 59.72 -7.81 19.85
N GLY A 204 59.25 -6.73 20.49
CA GLY A 204 58.02 -6.03 20.10
C GLY A 204 56.78 -6.58 20.82
N PRO A 205 55.57 -6.14 20.43
CA PRO A 205 54.33 -6.52 21.09
C PRO A 205 54.11 -8.04 21.03
N THR A 206 54.06 -8.70 22.19
CA THR A 206 53.98 -10.16 22.28
C THR A 206 52.76 -10.56 23.12
N ARG A 207 51.94 -11.49 22.63
CA ARG A 207 50.76 -11.99 23.36
C ARG A 207 51.18 -12.85 24.55
N LEU A 208 50.49 -12.69 25.68
CA LEU A 208 50.62 -13.61 26.80
C LEU A 208 50.00 -14.97 26.43
N PRO A 209 50.68 -16.10 26.68
CA PRO A 209 50.05 -17.41 26.56
C PRO A 209 48.94 -17.51 27.61
N GLU A 210 47.70 -17.66 27.15
CA GLU A 210 46.55 -17.92 28.01
C GLU A 210 46.74 -19.30 28.65
N VAL A 211 47.07 -19.35 29.94
CA VAL A 211 47.24 -20.60 30.68
C VAL A 211 45.86 -21.20 30.93
N TYR A 212 45.35 -21.93 29.94
CA TYR A 212 44.39 -23.00 30.18
C TYR A 212 45.12 -24.33 29.99
N GLU A 213 45.37 -25.02 31.11
CA GLU A 213 45.77 -26.42 31.09
C GLU A 213 44.65 -27.24 30.44
N THR A 214 44.82 -27.62 29.19
CA THR A 214 44.29 -28.89 28.67
C THR A 214 45.22 -29.35 27.56
N GLU A 215 45.98 -30.40 27.86
CA GLU A 215 46.78 -31.13 26.88
C GLU A 215 45.87 -31.70 25.79
N GLU A 216 46.01 -31.22 24.57
CA GLU A 216 46.06 -32.09 23.39
C GLU A 216 46.61 -31.31 22.18
N SER A 217 47.76 -31.78 21.70
CA SER A 217 48.44 -31.28 20.52
C SER A 217 47.63 -31.58 19.25
N THR A 218 47.28 -30.56 18.46
CA THR A 218 47.16 -30.70 17.00
C THR A 218 47.20 -29.34 16.28
N SER A 219 48.08 -29.26 15.27
CA SER A 219 48.15 -28.27 14.19
C SER A 219 48.58 -26.83 14.51
N SER A 220 49.87 -26.57 14.31
CA SER A 220 50.58 -25.28 14.30
C SER A 220 50.21 -24.34 13.13
N LYS A 221 48.93 -24.28 12.75
CA LYS A 221 48.40 -23.26 11.80
C LYS A 221 47.38 -22.30 12.42
N GLU A 222 46.90 -22.55 13.64
CA GLU A 222 45.93 -21.67 14.31
C GLU A 222 46.55 -20.64 15.28
N ALA A 223 47.84 -20.80 15.62
CA ALA A 223 48.48 -20.08 16.73
C ALA A 223 48.72 -18.57 16.50
N ASP A 224 48.53 -18.07 15.28
CA ASP A 224 48.79 -16.67 14.90
C ASP A 224 47.52 -15.86 14.61
N SER A 225 46.33 -16.47 14.65
CA SER A 225 45.07 -15.73 14.41
C SER A 225 44.65 -14.95 15.66
N SER A 226 44.24 -13.69 15.53
CA SER A 226 43.61 -12.97 16.64
C SER A 226 42.33 -13.68 17.08
N PRO A 227 42.02 -13.75 18.39
CA PRO A 227 40.68 -14.14 18.85
C PRO A 227 39.57 -13.33 18.15
N THR A 228 39.87 -12.08 17.80
CA THR A 228 39.01 -11.21 17.00
C THR A 228 38.82 -11.73 15.57
N ASP A 229 39.90 -12.13 14.89
CA ASP A 229 39.84 -12.69 13.53
C ASP A 229 39.06 -14.01 13.52
N ARG A 230 39.28 -14.86 14.53
CA ARG A 230 38.56 -16.12 14.69
C ARG A 230 37.07 -15.90 14.94
N TYR A 231 36.71 -14.87 15.71
CA TYR A 231 35.32 -14.51 15.96
C TYR A 231 34.64 -13.90 14.71
N ILE A 232 35.36 -13.06 13.96
CA ILE A 232 34.91 -12.51 12.67
C ILE A 232 34.65 -13.64 11.66
N GLU A 233 35.54 -14.63 11.59
CA GLU A 233 35.38 -15.78 10.70
C GLU A 233 34.18 -16.66 11.08
N ILE A 234 33.97 -16.91 12.37
CA ILE A 234 32.80 -17.64 12.88
C ILE A 234 31.49 -16.89 12.58
N LEU A 235 31.46 -15.56 12.74
CA LEU A 235 30.30 -14.73 12.39
C LEU A 235 30.03 -14.72 10.88
N HIS A 236 31.08 -14.62 10.06
CA HIS A 236 30.98 -14.66 8.60
C HIS A 236 30.41 -15.99 8.10
N ASN A 237 30.86 -17.11 8.67
CA ASN A 237 30.35 -18.44 8.32
C ASN A 237 28.91 -18.68 8.82
N ARG A 238 28.48 -18.05 9.92
CA ARG A 238 27.09 -18.18 10.41
C ARG A 238 26.09 -17.24 9.72
N THR A 239 26.56 -16.17 9.08
CA THR A 239 25.70 -15.17 8.40
C THR A 239 25.62 -15.33 6.88
N SER A 240 26.50 -16.15 6.29
CA SER A 240 26.52 -16.46 4.84
C SER A 240 25.77 -17.73 4.44
N MET A 241 25.18 -18.47 5.40
CA MET A 241 24.12 -19.47 5.16
C MET A 241 22.75 -18.82 5.25
#